data_AF-A0A5B0SJE7-F1
#
_entry.id   AF-A0A5B0SJE7-F1
#
_cell.length_a   1.000
_cell.length_b   1.000
_cell.length_c   1.000
_cell.angle_alpha   90.00
_cell.angle_beta   90.00
_cell.angle_gamma   90.00
#
_symmetry.space_group_name_H-M   'P 1'
#
loop_
_entity.id
_entity.type
_entity.pdbx_description
1 polymer ?
#
loop_
_entity_poly.entity_id
_entity_poly.type
_entity_poly.pdbx_seq_one_letter_code
_entity_poly.pdbx_strand_id
1 'polypeptide(L)'
;MSWAIGLHDQLVKYIGYLQDRINLMSNNSSEVPIDHIDAIHLPGLNRKEKANVIKIELGNRLASHNELVEEWSENLMWLWDHCQPVENQSFLNTWKALLQDVRKEGYANSINSVDIDETLEDDILHEVADDGEDANDVPQSYF
;
A
#
# COMPACT_ATOMS: atom_id res chain seq x y z
N MET A 1 16.71 13.35 -8.71
CA MET A 1 15.31 13.45 -9.17
C MET A 1 14.83 12.21 -9.90
N SER A 2 15.67 11.48 -10.64
CA SER A 2 15.28 10.16 -11.20
C SER A 2 14.81 9.15 -10.15
N TRP A 3 15.28 9.29 -8.90
CA TRP A 3 14.76 8.55 -7.74
C TRP A 3 13.25 8.72 -7.56
N ALA A 4 12.72 9.92 -7.82
CA ALA A 4 11.31 10.25 -7.59
C ALA A 4 10.40 9.55 -8.59
N ILE A 5 10.76 9.63 -9.88
CA ILE A 5 10.05 8.98 -10.97
C ILE A 5 10.15 7.46 -10.82
N GLY A 6 11.35 6.93 -10.59
CA GLY A 6 11.57 5.50 -10.51
C GLY A 6 10.86 4.86 -9.31
N LEU A 7 10.92 5.50 -8.14
CA LEU A 7 10.26 4.97 -6.94
C LEU A 7 8.74 5.04 -7.06
N HIS A 8 8.18 6.12 -7.60
CA HIS A 8 6.73 6.23 -7.85
C HIS A 8 6.24 5.11 -8.78
N ASP A 9 6.88 4.95 -9.95
CA ASP A 9 6.54 3.91 -10.92
C ASP A 9 6.64 2.51 -10.32
N GLN A 10 7.68 2.26 -9.51
CA GLN A 10 7.83 0.99 -8.81
C GLN A 10 6.69 0.76 -7.81
N LEU A 11 6.36 1.73 -6.96
CA LEU A 11 5.30 1.60 -5.96
C LEU A 11 3.94 1.34 -6.62
N VAL A 12 3.57 2.13 -7.64
CA VAL A 12 2.30 1.96 -8.38
C VAL A 12 2.22 0.56 -9.01
N LYS A 13 3.29 0.10 -9.66
CA LYS A 13 3.34 -1.24 -10.27
C LYS A 13 3.17 -2.35 -9.25
N TYR A 14 3.85 -2.26 -8.11
CA TYR A 14 3.76 -3.28 -7.07
C TYR A 14 2.38 -3.29 -6.38
N ILE A 15 1.77 -2.12 -6.16
CA ILE A 15 0.40 -2.02 -5.64
C ILE A 15 -0.59 -2.67 -6.62
N GLY A 16 -0.48 -2.36 -7.91
CA GLY A 16 -1.31 -2.97 -8.96
C GLY A 16 -1.14 -4.50 -9.02
N TYR A 17 0.11 -4.97 -8.99
CA TYR A 17 0.43 -6.39 -8.92
C TYR A 17 -0.25 -7.10 -7.73
N LEU A 18 -0.16 -6.51 -6.53
CA LEU A 18 -0.79 -7.07 -5.34
C LEU A 18 -2.31 -7.05 -5.46
N GLN A 19 -2.91 -5.98 -5.97
CA GLN A 19 -4.35 -5.90 -6.19
C GLN A 19 -4.86 -6.99 -7.13
N ASP A 20 -4.19 -7.21 -8.26
CA ASP A 20 -4.53 -8.26 -9.21
C ASP A 20 -4.41 -9.65 -8.56
N ARG A 21 -3.33 -9.87 -7.79
CA ARG A 21 -3.11 -11.11 -7.05
C ARG A 21 -4.21 -11.38 -6.03
N ILE A 22 -4.64 -10.37 -5.26
CA ILE A 22 -5.73 -10.46 -4.28
C ILE A 22 -7.07 -10.79 -4.98
N ASN A 23 -7.32 -10.18 -6.14
CA ASN A 23 -8.52 -10.43 -6.93
C ASN A 23 -8.55 -11.87 -7.44
N LEU A 24 -7.41 -12.39 -7.94
CA LEU A 24 -7.29 -13.79 -8.37
C LEU A 24 -7.56 -14.77 -7.23
N MET A 25 -7.00 -14.50 -6.04
CA MET A 25 -7.25 -15.33 -4.85
C MET A 25 -8.71 -15.29 -4.40
N SER A 26 -9.40 -14.17 -4.60
CA SER A 26 -10.81 -14.01 -4.17
C SER A 26 -11.81 -14.67 -5.12
N ASN A 27 -11.48 -14.79 -6.40
CA ASN A 27 -12.38 -15.34 -7.41
C ASN A 27 -12.33 -16.88 -7.53
N ASN A 28 -11.57 -17.57 -6.68
CA ASN A 28 -11.26 -19.01 -6.78
C ASN A 28 -10.81 -19.44 -8.19
N SER A 29 -10.30 -18.49 -8.99
CA SER A 29 -9.99 -18.68 -10.40
C SER A 29 -8.54 -19.12 -10.54
N SER A 30 -8.32 -20.43 -10.61
CA SER A 30 -7.00 -21.07 -10.73
C SER A 30 -6.10 -20.88 -9.51
N GLU A 31 -5.21 -21.86 -9.30
CA GLU A 31 -4.23 -21.81 -8.22
C GLU A 31 -3.24 -20.66 -8.46
N VAL A 32 -3.25 -19.65 -7.57
CA VAL A 32 -2.35 -18.50 -7.66
C VAL A 32 -0.92 -18.94 -7.33
N PRO A 33 0.04 -18.83 -8.27
CA PRO A 33 1.40 -19.34 -8.06
C PRO A 33 2.08 -18.75 -6.83
N ILE A 34 2.81 -19.59 -6.09
CA ILE A 34 3.63 -19.14 -4.96
C ILE A 34 4.75 -18.24 -5.46
N ASP A 35 4.99 -17.13 -4.76
CA ASP A 35 6.02 -16.17 -5.12
C ASP A 35 6.73 -15.55 -3.90
N HIS A 36 7.55 -14.54 -4.17
CA HIS A 36 8.31 -13.82 -3.16
C HIS A 36 7.46 -13.13 -2.08
N ILE A 37 6.19 -12.78 -2.36
CA ILE A 37 5.29 -12.18 -1.36
C ILE A 37 4.94 -13.22 -0.30
N ASP A 38 4.71 -14.47 -0.71
CA ASP A 38 4.38 -15.57 0.20
C ASP A 38 5.55 -15.93 1.13
N ALA A 39 6.79 -15.70 0.67
CA ALA A 39 8.02 -15.93 1.42
C ALA A 39 8.25 -14.91 2.56
N ILE A 40 7.51 -13.80 2.58
CA ILE A 40 7.60 -12.81 3.65
C ILE A 40 6.99 -13.40 4.93
N HIS A 41 7.79 -13.38 6.00
CA HIS A 41 7.39 -13.91 7.29
C HIS A 41 6.50 -12.90 8.04
N LEU A 42 5.19 -13.07 7.90
CA LEU A 42 4.15 -12.39 8.66
C LEU A 42 3.30 -13.46 9.36
N PRO A 43 3.60 -13.80 10.63
CA PRO A 43 2.91 -14.86 11.34
C PRO A 43 1.44 -14.51 11.56
N GLY A 44 0.57 -15.53 11.57
CA GLY A 44 -0.88 -15.36 11.75
C GLY A 44 -1.64 -14.95 10.49
N LEU A 45 -0.96 -14.54 9.41
CA LEU A 45 -1.62 -14.12 8.18
C LEU A 45 -1.56 -15.20 7.08
N ASN A 46 -2.70 -15.44 6.44
CA ASN A 46 -2.78 -16.23 5.22
C ASN A 46 -2.24 -15.45 4.00
N ARG A 47 -2.09 -16.12 2.85
CA ARG A 47 -1.48 -15.53 1.64
C ARG A 47 -2.18 -14.26 1.16
N LYS A 48 -3.51 -14.23 1.24
CA LYS A 48 -4.33 -13.09 0.81
C LYS A 48 -4.17 -11.92 1.78
N GLU A 49 -4.24 -12.17 3.08
CA GLU A 49 -4.03 -11.17 4.13
C GLU A 49 -2.63 -10.56 4.05
N LYS A 50 -1.59 -11.38 3.84
CA LYS A 50 -0.22 -10.88 3.62
C LYS A 50 -0.17 -9.92 2.45
N ALA A 51 -0.74 -10.30 1.31
CA ALA A 51 -0.77 -9.44 0.12
C ALA A 51 -1.53 -8.13 0.37
N ASN A 52 -2.64 -8.18 1.12
CA ASN A 52 -3.41 -7.00 1.53
C ASN A 52 -2.60 -6.06 2.42
N VAL A 53 -1.99 -6.57 3.50
CA VAL A 53 -1.19 -5.76 4.44
C VAL A 53 0.00 -5.11 3.72
N ILE A 54 0.69 -5.85 2.85
CA ILE A 54 1.80 -5.31 2.08
C ILE A 54 1.29 -4.22 1.11
N LYS A 55 0.16 -4.43 0.46
CA LYS A 55 -0.44 -3.43 -0.45
C LYS A 55 -0.76 -2.13 0.30
N ILE A 56 -1.34 -2.23 1.50
CA ILE A 56 -1.66 -1.07 2.36
C ILE A 56 -0.37 -0.32 2.72
N GLU A 57 0.66 -1.03 3.19
CA GLU A 57 1.96 -0.42 3.51
C GLU A 57 2.60 0.26 2.29
N LEU A 58 2.55 -0.35 1.10
CA LEU A 58 3.04 0.28 -0.12
C LEU A 58 2.21 1.52 -0.50
N GLY A 59 0.90 1.50 -0.26
CA GLY A 59 0.02 2.66 -0.42
C GLY A 59 0.42 3.83 0.50
N ASN A 60 0.70 3.55 1.77
CA ASN A 60 1.20 4.55 2.72
C ASN A 60 2.54 5.14 2.26
N ARG A 61 3.46 4.28 1.80
CA ARG A 61 4.74 4.75 1.24
C ARG A 61 4.57 5.59 -0.01
N LEU A 62 3.62 5.24 -0.89
CA LEU A 62 3.30 6.04 -2.07
C LEU A 62 2.76 7.41 -1.66
N ALA A 63 1.88 7.48 -0.66
CA ALA A 63 1.38 8.75 -0.14
C ALA A 63 2.51 9.65 0.40
N SER A 64 3.38 9.12 1.27
CA SER A 64 4.54 9.88 1.78
C SER A 64 5.52 10.28 0.67
N HIS A 65 5.70 9.41 -0.32
CA HIS A 65 6.53 9.72 -1.49
C HIS A 65 5.94 10.86 -2.32
N ASN A 66 4.63 10.85 -2.52
CA ASN A 66 3.90 11.87 -3.27
C ASN A 66 4.03 13.24 -2.59
N GLU A 67 3.93 13.31 -1.26
CA GLU A 67 4.19 14.54 -0.48
C GLU A 67 5.60 15.09 -0.75
N LEU A 68 6.63 14.23 -0.72
CA LEU A 68 8.00 14.64 -1.04
C LEU A 68 8.14 15.12 -2.49
N VAL A 69 7.47 14.48 -3.45
CA VAL A 69 7.49 14.92 -4.85
C VAL A 69 6.91 16.33 -4.98
N GLU A 70 5.80 16.62 -4.30
CA GLU A 70 5.20 17.95 -4.32
C GLU A 70 6.11 19.00 -3.68
N GLU A 71 6.65 18.73 -2.48
CA GLU A 71 7.54 19.64 -1.75
C GLU A 71 8.78 20.00 -2.59
N TRP A 72 9.38 19.02 -3.24
CA TRP A 72 10.59 19.23 -4.06
C TRP A 72 10.30 19.85 -5.43
N SER A 73 9.03 19.87 -5.87
CA SER A 73 8.66 20.35 -7.20
C SER A 73 8.99 21.81 -7.42
N GLU A 74 8.71 22.68 -6.45
CA GLU A 74 8.98 24.12 -6.59
C GLU A 74 10.48 24.38 -6.77
N ASN A 75 11.31 23.73 -5.95
CA ASN A 75 12.76 23.82 -6.02
C ASN A 75 13.30 23.29 -7.36
N LEU A 76 12.74 22.18 -7.87
CA LEU A 76 13.11 21.63 -9.18
C LEU A 76 12.80 22.62 -10.30
N MET A 77 11.57 23.14 -10.33
CA MET A 77 11.12 24.05 -11.38
C MET A 77 11.92 25.35 -11.35
N TRP A 78 12.19 25.89 -10.15
CA TRP A 78 13.05 27.05 -9.99
C TRP A 78 14.45 26.79 -10.57
N LEU A 79 15.09 25.68 -10.21
CA LEU A 79 16.41 25.34 -10.72
C LEU A 79 16.41 25.19 -12.24
N TRP A 80 15.36 24.57 -12.79
CA TRP A 80 15.22 24.38 -14.23
C TRP A 80 15.16 25.71 -14.98
N ASP A 81 14.35 26.65 -14.50
CA ASP A 81 14.17 27.97 -15.13
C ASP A 81 15.44 28.82 -15.10
N HIS A 82 16.30 28.63 -14.09
CA HIS A 82 17.53 29.41 -13.90
C HIS A 82 18.78 28.74 -14.50
N CYS A 83 18.83 27.41 -14.56
CA CYS A 83 19.97 26.68 -15.11
C CYS A 83 19.80 26.29 -16.58
N GLN A 84 18.57 26.29 -17.09
CA GLN A 84 18.20 26.01 -18.48
C GLN A 84 19.04 24.90 -19.15
N PRO A 85 19.06 23.67 -18.60
CA PRO A 85 19.77 22.57 -19.24
C PRO A 85 19.13 22.26 -20.60
N VAL A 86 19.78 22.74 -21.67
CA VAL A 86 19.31 22.62 -23.05
C VAL A 86 19.12 21.14 -23.46
N GLU A 87 19.87 20.24 -22.83
CA GLU A 87 19.88 18.80 -23.08
C GLU A 87 19.16 18.00 -21.98
N ASN A 88 17.91 18.30 -21.60
CA ASN A 88 17.13 17.34 -20.81
C ASN A 88 15.60 17.50 -20.85
N GLN A 89 15.03 18.10 -21.91
CA GLN A 89 13.59 18.40 -21.96
C GLN A 89 12.68 17.18 -21.74
N SER A 90 13.14 15.99 -22.13
CA SER A 90 12.44 14.73 -21.85
C SER A 90 12.25 14.51 -20.35
N PHE A 91 13.29 14.73 -19.53
CA PHE A 91 13.21 14.61 -18.08
C PHE A 91 12.20 15.59 -17.48
N LEU A 92 12.19 16.86 -17.91
CA LEU A 92 11.22 17.84 -17.41
C LEU A 92 9.78 17.41 -17.74
N ASN A 93 9.54 16.90 -18.95
CA ASN A 93 8.23 16.41 -19.34
C ASN A 93 7.79 15.22 -18.46
N THR A 94 8.69 14.28 -18.18
CA THR A 94 8.41 13.16 -17.28
C THR A 94 8.14 13.64 -15.85
N TRP A 95 8.88 14.63 -15.36
CA TRP A 95 8.63 15.23 -14.05
C TRP A 95 7.25 15.90 -13.97
N LYS A 96 6.89 16.67 -15.00
CA LYS A 96 5.57 17.32 -15.07
C LYS A 96 4.43 16.30 -15.13
N ALA A 97 4.61 15.20 -15.86
CA ALA A 97 3.64 14.10 -15.89
C ALA A 97 3.50 13.46 -14.50
N LEU A 98 4.61 13.15 -13.83
CA LEU A 98 4.60 12.63 -12.46
C LEU A 98 3.81 13.55 -11.51
N LEU A 99 4.02 14.87 -11.56
CA LEU A 99 3.26 15.81 -10.72
C LEU A 99 1.76 15.80 -10.99
N GLN A 100 1.36 15.62 -12.25
CA GLN A 100 -0.05 15.53 -12.59
C GLN A 100 -0.68 14.27 -12.00
N ASP A 101 0.03 13.15 -12.07
CA ASP A 101 -0.41 11.88 -11.48
C ASP A 101 -0.50 11.99 -9.95
N VAL A 102 0.54 12.49 -9.29
CA VAL A 102 0.58 12.72 -7.83
C VAL A 102 -0.60 13.56 -7.36
N ARG A 103 -0.86 14.70 -8.02
CA ARG A 103 -1.97 15.59 -7.67
C ARG A 103 -3.32 14.91 -7.86
N LYS A 104 -3.50 14.19 -8.97
CA LYS A 104 -4.73 13.45 -9.26
C LYS A 104 -5.01 12.38 -8.20
N GLU A 105 -3.98 11.66 -7.77
CA GLU A 105 -4.05 10.68 -6.68
C GLU A 105 -4.38 11.34 -5.34
N GLY A 106 -3.75 12.48 -5.02
CA GLY A 106 -4.07 13.26 -3.83
C GLY A 106 -5.54 13.68 -3.77
N TYR A 107 -6.09 14.17 -4.89
CA TYR A 107 -7.52 14.50 -4.98
C TYR A 107 -8.41 13.27 -4.80
N ALA A 108 -8.10 12.14 -5.44
CA ALA A 108 -8.87 10.91 -5.29
C ALA A 108 -8.85 10.37 -3.85
N ASN A 109 -7.69 10.40 -3.19
CA ASN A 109 -7.55 9.97 -1.80
C ASN A 109 -8.29 10.89 -0.84
N SER A 110 -8.30 12.21 -1.07
CA SER A 110 -9.06 13.15 -0.24
C SER A 110 -10.58 12.92 -0.30
N ILE A 111 -11.09 12.40 -1.42
CA ILE A 111 -12.49 12.03 -1.58
C ILE A 111 -12.79 10.69 -0.88
N ASN A 112 -11.87 9.72 -0.99
CA ASN A 112 -12.05 8.37 -0.43
C ASN A 112 -11.76 8.27 1.07
N SER A 113 -10.94 9.16 1.64
CA SER A 113 -10.58 9.14 3.08
C SER A 113 -11.76 9.43 4.01
N VAL A 114 -12.87 9.95 3.48
CA VAL A 114 -14.12 10.12 4.23
C VAL A 114 -14.81 8.75 4.48
N ASP A 115 -14.48 7.71 3.70
CA ASP A 115 -15.19 6.41 3.67
C ASP A 115 -14.38 5.24 4.27
N ILE A 116 -13.04 5.37 4.42
CA ILE A 116 -12.13 4.25 4.73
C ILE A 116 -11.85 4.10 6.24
N ASP A 117 -12.05 5.15 7.06
CA ASP A 117 -11.70 5.12 8.49
C ASP A 117 -12.57 4.11 9.29
N GLU A 118 -13.87 3.99 8.97
CA GLU A 118 -14.77 3.06 9.69
C GLU A 118 -14.64 1.60 9.24
N THR A 119 -14.25 1.33 7.99
CA THR A 119 -14.30 -0.03 7.43
C THR A 119 -13.04 -0.86 7.66
N LEU A 120 -11.88 -0.23 7.87
CA LEU A 120 -10.63 -0.93 8.12
C LEU A 120 -10.45 -1.33 9.59
N GLU A 121 -11.01 -0.56 10.53
CA GLU A 121 -10.96 -0.86 11.97
C GLU A 121 -11.80 -2.10 12.31
N ASP A 122 -12.99 -2.24 11.71
CA ASP A 122 -13.90 -3.36 11.96
C ASP A 122 -13.38 -4.71 11.42
N ASP A 123 -12.67 -4.72 10.29
CA ASP A 123 -12.11 -5.95 9.69
C ASP A 123 -10.89 -6.50 10.46
N ILE A 124 -10.19 -5.66 11.25
CA ILE A 124 -9.01 -6.08 12.04
C ILE A 124 -9.41 -6.56 13.44
N LEU A 125 -10.57 -6.16 13.96
CA LEU A 125 -11.01 -6.47 15.33
C LEU A 125 -11.80 -7.78 15.48
N HIS A 126 -12.04 -8.54 14.40
CA HIS A 126 -12.95 -9.69 14.43
C HIS A 126 -12.31 -11.09 14.38
N GLU A 127 -11.11 -11.28 14.93
CA GLU A 127 -10.61 -12.64 15.19
C GLU A 127 -9.62 -12.72 16.37
N VAL A 128 -10.13 -12.45 17.59
CA VAL A 128 -9.61 -13.12 18.79
C VAL A 128 -10.78 -13.92 19.36
N ALA A 129 -10.94 -15.14 18.84
CA ALA A 129 -11.70 -16.16 19.52
C ALA A 129 -10.93 -16.52 20.80
N ASP A 130 -11.35 -15.92 21.91
CA ASP A 130 -11.04 -16.41 23.26
C ASP A 130 -11.81 -17.72 23.44
N ASP A 131 -11.22 -18.83 23.00
CA ASP A 131 -11.67 -20.16 23.37
C ASP A 131 -11.23 -20.43 24.81
N GLY A 132 -11.89 -19.74 25.75
CA GLY A 132 -11.74 -19.96 27.19
C GLY A 132 -11.92 -21.44 27.51
N GLU A 133 -10.80 -22.16 27.51
CA GLU A 133 -10.76 -23.59 27.74
C GLU A 133 -11.18 -23.84 29.19
N ASP A 134 -12.28 -24.56 29.28
CA ASP A 134 -13.06 -24.91 30.44
C ASP A 134 -12.17 -25.47 31.57
N ALA A 135 -12.18 -24.79 32.71
CA ALA A 135 -11.45 -25.23 33.89
C ALA A 135 -12.11 -26.49 34.46
N ASN A 136 -11.56 -27.65 34.08
CA ASN A 136 -11.77 -28.98 34.66
C ASN A 136 -12.73 -29.05 35.86
N ASP A 137 -13.91 -29.61 35.59
CA ASP A 137 -14.81 -30.20 36.58
C ASP A 137 -14.03 -31.16 37.51
N VAL A 138 -13.92 -30.79 38.78
CA VAL A 138 -13.68 -31.75 39.87
C VAL A 138 -14.84 -31.68 40.85
N PRO A 139 -15.84 -32.58 40.76
CA PRO A 139 -16.81 -32.74 41.80
C PRO A 139 -16.29 -33.79 42.80
N GLN A 140 -15.83 -33.36 43.98
CA GLN A 140 -15.87 -34.23 45.16
C GLN A 140 -16.53 -33.51 46.34
N SER A 141 -17.75 -33.97 46.61
CA SER A 141 -18.59 -33.67 47.76
C SER A 141 -18.00 -34.23 49.06
N TYR A 142 -18.18 -33.45 50.13
CA TYR A 142 -18.02 -33.73 51.56
C TYR A 142 -18.31 -35.19 52.02
N PHE A 143 -17.35 -35.83 52.69
CA PHE A 143 -17.27 -36.07 54.16
C PHE A 143 -16.01 -36.87 54.50
#